data_AF-A0A1H5NQP0-F1
#
_entry.id   AF-A0A1H5NQP0-F1
#
_cell.length_a   1.000
_cell.length_b   1.000
_cell.length_c   1.000
_cell.angle_alpha   90.00
_cell.angle_beta   90.00
_cell.angle_gamma   90.00
#
_symmetry.space_group_name_H-M   'P 1'
#
loop_
_entity.id
_entity.type
_entity.pdbx_description
1 polymer ?
#
loop_
_entity_poly.entity_id
_entity_poly.type
_entity_poly.pdbx_seq_one_letter_code
_entity_poly.pdbx_strand_id
1 'polypeptide(L)'
;MPGPAKAFHRPWRLVEHDESFAVVDASNTTLMLIYHEDEPGRRSSMKRLSREDARRLAAQAVKLPELLEELRQHRAARDVPA
;
A
#
# COMPACT_ATOMS: atom_id res chain seq x y z
N MET A 1 20.75 8.54 -17.70
CA MET A 1 19.77 7.51 -18.09
C MET A 1 19.03 7.09 -16.83
N PRO A 2 17.71 7.31 -16.69
CA PRO A 2 16.97 6.61 -15.64
C PRO A 2 17.15 5.10 -15.88
N GLY A 3 17.50 4.36 -14.83
CA GLY A 3 17.68 2.91 -14.91
C GLY A 3 16.38 2.19 -15.31
N PRO A 4 16.43 0.88 -15.59
CA PRO A 4 15.23 0.11 -15.88
C PRO A 4 14.21 0.29 -14.76
N ALA A 5 12.94 0.51 -15.12
CA ALA A 5 11.86 0.63 -14.14
C ALA A 5 11.79 -0.65 -13.30
N LYS A 6 11.93 -0.50 -11.98
CA LYS A 6 11.89 -1.64 -11.05
C LYS A 6 10.47 -2.18 -10.97
N ALA A 7 10.28 -3.45 -11.32
CA ALA A 7 9.01 -4.13 -11.07
C ALA A 7 8.82 -4.36 -9.56
N PHE A 8 7.62 -4.12 -9.05
CA PHE A 8 7.30 -4.39 -7.64
C PHE A 8 6.89 -5.85 -7.47
N HIS A 9 7.61 -6.58 -6.63
CA HIS A 9 7.41 -8.02 -6.50
C HIS A 9 6.27 -8.35 -5.52
N ARG A 10 5.31 -9.17 -5.96
CA ARG A 10 4.27 -9.76 -5.09
C ARG A 10 4.86 -10.90 -4.26
N PRO A 11 4.36 -11.17 -3.03
CA PRO A 11 3.32 -10.44 -2.33
C PRO A 11 3.84 -9.16 -1.69
N TRP A 12 2.96 -8.16 -1.56
CA TRP A 12 3.24 -7.00 -0.71
C TRP A 12 2.96 -7.35 0.74
N ARG A 13 3.70 -6.76 1.68
CA ARG A 13 3.58 -7.04 3.11
C ARG A 13 3.54 -5.75 3.92
N LEU A 14 2.79 -5.78 5.00
CA LEU A 14 2.76 -4.73 6.01
C LEU A 14 3.91 -4.96 7.00
N VAL A 15 4.70 -3.92 7.26
CA VAL A 15 5.71 -3.88 8.32
C VAL A 15 5.38 -2.72 9.24
N GLU A 16 5.35 -2.97 10.55
CA GLU A 16 5.06 -1.95 11.56
C GLU A 16 6.36 -1.35 12.09
N HIS A 17 6.37 -0.02 12.22
CA HIS A 17 7.40 0.77 12.85
C HIS A 17 6.77 1.66 13.93
N ASP A 18 7.59 2.34 14.72
CA ASP A 18 7.14 3.12 15.87
C ASP A 18 6.18 4.28 15.50
N GLU A 19 6.49 5.01 14.42
CA GLU A 19 5.66 6.13 13.94
C GLU A 19 5.03 5.90 12.56
N SER A 20 5.13 4.68 12.01
CA SER A 20 4.65 4.41 10.66
C SER A 20 4.37 2.95 10.36
N PHE A 21 3.59 2.73 9.33
CA PHE A 21 3.46 1.43 8.67
C PHE A 21 4.14 1.49 7.31
N ALA A 22 5.00 0.52 7.02
CA ALA A 22 5.61 0.35 5.71
C ALA A 22 4.86 -0.73 4.92
N VAL A 23 4.69 -0.48 3.61
CA VAL A 23 4.33 -1.52 2.65
C VAL A 23 5.59 -1.90 1.90
N VAL A 24 6.02 -3.15 2.01
CA VAL A 24 7.23 -3.67 1.37
C VAL A 24 6.89 -4.71 0.32
N ASP A 25 7.68 -4.78 -0.73
CA ASP A 25 7.57 -5.83 -1.74
C ASP A 25 8.24 -7.14 -1.28
N ALA A 26 8.11 -8.20 -2.07
CA ALA A 26 8.71 -9.50 -1.76
C ALA A 26 10.26 -9.44 -1.69
N SER A 27 10.88 -8.47 -2.36
CA SER A 27 12.32 -8.21 -2.35
C SER A 27 12.73 -7.25 -1.20
N ASN A 28 11.83 -7.00 -0.25
CA ASN A 28 12.04 -6.13 0.91
C ASN A 28 12.31 -4.65 0.55
N THR A 29 11.82 -4.23 -0.62
CA THR A 29 11.84 -2.83 -1.05
C THR A 29 10.66 -2.11 -0.42
N THR A 30 10.92 -1.02 0.31
CA THR A 30 9.85 -0.14 0.79
C THR A 30 9.17 0.56 -0.37
N LEU A 31 7.88 0.29 -0.55
CA LEU A 31 7.03 0.89 -1.57
C LEU A 31 6.31 2.14 -1.06
N MET A 32 5.87 2.09 0.21
CA MET A 32 5.11 3.15 0.86
C MET A 32 5.48 3.24 2.34
N LEU A 33 5.49 4.46 2.88
CA LEU A 33 5.55 4.74 4.32
C LEU A 33 4.32 5.56 4.69
N ILE A 34 3.54 5.07 5.65
CA ILE A 34 2.30 5.68 6.09
C ILE A 34 2.50 6.07 7.55
N TYR A 35 2.76 7.35 7.78
CA TYR A 35 3.02 7.91 9.11
C TYR A 35 1.73 8.14 9.89
N HIS A 36 1.78 7.89 11.19
CA HIS A 36 0.72 8.23 12.12
C HIS A 36 1.23 9.14 13.24
N GLU A 37 0.28 9.66 14.01
CA GLU A 37 0.53 10.41 15.24
C GLU A 37 -0.64 10.18 16.19
N ASP A 38 -0.31 9.81 17.42
CA ASP A 38 -1.32 9.47 18.44
C ASP A 38 -1.62 10.68 19.34
N GLU A 39 -0.69 11.63 19.46
CA GLU A 39 -0.93 12.85 20.22
C GLU A 39 -1.85 13.80 19.42
N PRO A 40 -3.07 14.13 19.91
CA PRO A 40 -4.07 14.84 19.11
C PRO A 40 -3.60 16.20 18.55
N GLY A 41 -2.84 16.98 19.34
CA GLY A 41 -2.31 18.28 18.96
C GLY A 41 -1.31 18.19 17.80
N ARG A 42 -0.30 17.32 17.93
CA ARG A 42 0.68 16.99 16.89
C ARG A 42 0.02 16.37 15.67
N ARG A 43 -0.97 15.50 15.85
CA ARG A 43 -1.70 14.88 14.73
C ARG A 43 -2.39 15.94 13.89
N SER A 44 -3.09 16.88 14.52
CA SER A 44 -3.76 17.99 13.86
C SER A 44 -2.77 18.95 13.19
N SER A 45 -1.65 19.28 13.82
CA SER A 45 -0.65 20.20 13.25
C SER A 45 0.13 19.59 12.08
N MET A 46 0.47 18.30 12.17
CA MET A 46 1.18 17.55 11.13
C MET A 46 0.25 16.97 10.06
N LYS A 47 -1.07 17.10 10.22
CA LYS A 47 -2.09 16.51 9.35
C LYS A 47 -1.89 15.00 9.16
N ARG A 48 -1.52 14.31 10.23
CA ARG A 48 -1.27 12.86 10.24
C ARG A 48 -2.54 12.09 10.53
N LEU A 49 -2.52 10.81 10.15
CA LEU A 49 -3.56 9.85 10.50
C LEU A 49 -3.43 9.42 11.96
N SER A 50 -4.51 8.88 12.53
CA SER A 50 -4.39 8.05 13.74
C SER A 50 -3.65 6.75 13.39
N ARG A 51 -3.07 6.07 14.40
CA ARG A 51 -2.44 4.76 14.17
C ARG A 51 -3.40 3.75 13.56
N GLU A 52 -4.67 3.74 13.97
CA GLU A 52 -5.69 2.83 13.44
C GLU A 52 -6.00 3.11 11.97
N ASP A 53 -6.18 4.38 11.61
CA ASP A 53 -6.44 4.78 10.22
C ASP A 53 -5.23 4.49 9.32
N ALA A 54 -4.02 4.76 9.80
CA ALA A 54 -2.79 4.44 9.09
C ALA A 54 -2.64 2.93 8.85
N ARG A 55 -2.89 2.11 9.88
CA ARG A 55 -2.89 0.64 9.76
C ARG A 55 -3.93 0.17 8.75
N ARG A 56 -5.15 0.71 8.78
CA ARG A 56 -6.23 0.35 7.86
C ARG A 56 -5.85 0.67 6.42
N LEU A 57 -5.33 1.88 6.18
CA LEU A 57 -4.86 2.29 4.85
C LEU A 57 -3.73 1.40 4.35
N ALA A 58 -2.76 1.09 5.21
CA ALA A 58 -1.63 0.24 4.86
C ALA A 58 -2.07 -1.20 4.55
N ALA A 59 -3.02 -1.74 5.32
CA ALA A 59 -3.61 -3.05 5.05
C ALA A 59 -4.41 -3.10 3.75
N GLN A 60 -5.06 -2.00 3.35
CA GLN A 60 -5.70 -1.87 2.04
C GLN A 60 -4.67 -1.80 0.91
N ALA A 61 -3.58 -1.05 1.10
CA ALA A 61 -2.51 -0.91 0.12
C ALA A 61 -1.82 -2.24 -0.20
N VAL A 62 -1.62 -3.10 0.81
CA VAL A 62 -1.07 -4.45 0.62
C VAL A 62 -1.88 -5.29 -0.39
N LYS A 63 -3.20 -5.06 -0.52
CA LYS A 63 -4.09 -5.82 -1.40
C LYS A 63 -4.13 -5.32 -2.85
N LEU A 64 -3.44 -4.22 -3.16
CA LEU A 64 -3.47 -3.63 -4.50
C LEU A 64 -3.06 -4.61 -5.61
N PRO A 65 -2.02 -5.45 -5.45
CA PRO A 65 -1.62 -6.35 -6.52
C PRO A 65 -2.67 -7.42 -6.85
N GLU A 66 -3.41 -7.90 -5.84
CA GLU A 66 -4.51 -8.85 -5.99
C GLU A 66 -5.72 -8.17 -6.65
N LEU A 67 -6.11 -6.98 -6.19
CA LEU A 67 -7.22 -6.22 -6.77
C LEU A 67 -7.00 -5.86 -8.25
N LEU A 68 -5.75 -5.55 -8.64
CA LEU A 68 -5.41 -5.28 -10.04
C LEU A 68 -5.51 -6.54 -10.90
N GLU A 69 -5.19 -7.72 -10.36
CA GLU A 69 -5.34 -8.99 -11.05
C GLU A 69 -6.82 -9.33 -11.25
N GLU A 70 -7.62 -9.24 -10.18
CA GLU A 70 -9.07 -9.44 -10.22
C GLU A 70 -9.74 -8.48 -11.22
N LEU A 71 -9.35 -7.22 -11.23
CA LEU A 71 -9.87 -6.23 -12.18
C LEU A 71 -9.55 -6.57 -13.63
N ARG A 72 -8.34 -7.09 -13.91
CA ARG A 72 -7.95 -7.55 -15.25
C ARG A 72 -8.80 -8.73 -15.69
N GLN A 73 -8.96 -9.72 -14.82
CA GLN A 73 -9.79 -10.90 -15.08
C GLN A 73 -11.25 -10.53 -15.33
N HIS A 74 -11.81 -9.64 -14.51
CA HIS A 74 -13.19 -9.17 -14.66
C HIS A 74 -13.42 -8.45 -16.00
N ARG A 75 -12.46 -7.61 -16.43
CA ARG A 75 -12.53 -6.95 -17.75
C ARG A 75 -12.45 -7.95 -18.89
N ALA A 76 -11.50 -8.89 -18.82
CA ALA A 76 -11.37 -9.93 -19.84
C ALA A 76 -12.66 -10.76 -19.99
N ALA A 77 -13.28 -11.17 -18.87
CA ALA A 77 -14.53 -11.92 -18.89
C ALA A 77 -15.70 -11.15 -19.50
N ARG A 78 -15.75 -9.81 -19.32
CA ARG A 78 -16.78 -8.96 -19.92
C ARG A 78 -16.64 -8.82 -21.44
N ASP A 79 -15.41 -8.88 -21.94
CA ASP A 79 -15.10 -8.61 -23.34
C ASP A 79 -15.10 -9.90 -24.20
N VAL A 80 -15.40 -11.08 -23.63
CA VAL A 80 -15.60 -12.33 -24.37
C VAL A 80 -16.99 -12.30 -25.02
N PRO A 81 -17.10 -12.38 -26.37
CA PRO A 81 -18.40 -12.47 -27.04
C PRO A 81 -19.05 -13.84 -26.75
N ALA A 82 -20.38 -13.80 -26.58
CA ALA A 82 -21.23 -14.97 -26.30
C ALA A 82 -21.20 -16.04 -27.40
#